data_AF-A0A4Z0MTI0-F1
#
_entry.id   AF-A0A4Z0MTI0-F1
#
_cell.length_a   1.000
_cell.length_b   1.000
_cell.length_c   1.000
_cell.angle_alpha   90.00
_cell.angle_beta   90.00
_cell.angle_gamma   90.00
#
_symmetry.space_group_name_H-M   'P 1'
#
loop_
_entity.id
_entity.type
_entity.pdbx_description
1 polymer ?
#
loop_
_entity_poly.entity_id
_entity_poly.type
_entity_poly.pdbx_seq_one_letter_code
_entity_poly.pdbx_strand_id
1 'polypeptide(L)' 'MASITYRTLFIVLLAGMGIVLLAGILKSNHMAGADIVVILGLAIQAVAGIMMVWKFASRLDKSE' A
#
# COMPACT_ATOMS: atom_id res chain seq x y z
N MET A 1 5.66 12.81 -16.71
CA MET A 1 4.83 12.18 -15.65
C MET A 1 5.36 10.78 -15.45
N ALA A 2 5.91 10.46 -14.28
CA ALA A 2 6.46 9.13 -14.01
C ALA A 2 5.35 8.09 -14.22
N SER A 3 5.52 7.19 -15.19
CA SER A 3 4.55 6.15 -15.49
C SER A 3 4.57 5.14 -14.35
N ILE A 4 3.66 5.30 -13.38
CA ILE A 4 3.52 4.35 -12.28
C ILE A 4 3.20 2.98 -12.89
N THR A 5 4.12 2.03 -12.83
CA THR A 5 3.95 0.68 -13.42
C THR A 5 3.18 -0.23 -12.46
N TYR A 6 2.55 -1.29 -12.98
CA TYR A 6 1.93 -2.30 -12.11
C TYR A 6 2.95 -2.94 -11.15
N ARG A 7 4.17 -3.13 -11.62
CA ARG A 7 5.29 -3.62 -10.80
C ARG A 7 5.58 -2.67 -9.65
N THR A 8 5.62 -1.35 -9.91
CA THR A 8 5.81 -0.34 -8.85
C THR A 8 4.68 -0.40 -7.83
N LEU A 9 3.41 -0.43 -8.27
CA LEU A 9 2.27 -0.51 -7.36
C LEU A 9 2.30 -1.77 -6.51
N PHE A 10 2.66 -2.92 -7.10
CA PHE A 10 2.79 -4.17 -6.39
C PHE A 10 3.90 -4.13 -5.34
N ILE A 11 5.07 -3.57 -5.67
CA ILE A 11 6.17 -3.39 -4.72
C ILE A 11 5.74 -2.47 -3.56
N VAL A 12 5.00 -1.39 -3.84
CA VAL A 12 4.50 -0.49 -2.79
C VAL A 12 3.47 -1.21 -1.89
N LEU A 13 2.62 -2.06 -2.47
CA LEU A 13 1.66 -2.87 -1.73
C LEU A 13 2.37 -3.86 -0.78
N LEU A 14 3.42 -4.52 -1.26
CA LEU A 14 4.27 -5.40 -0.46
C LEU A 14 5.01 -4.63 0.64
N ALA A 15 5.56 -3.46 0.32
CA ALA A 15 6.25 -2.60 1.29
C ALA A 15 5.30 -2.13 2.40
N GLY A 16 4.08 -1.69 2.03
CA GLY A 16 3.05 -1.34 3.00
C GLY A 16 2.67 -2.53 3.89
N MET A 17 2.58 -3.73 3.32
CA MET A 17 2.33 -4.96 4.09
C MET A 17 3.45 -5.23 5.11
N GLY A 18 4.71 -5.07 4.70
CA GLY A 18 5.86 -5.17 5.59
C GLY A 18 5.82 -4.16 6.74
N ILE A 19 5.45 -2.91 6.46
CA ILE A 19 5.29 -1.86 7.48
C ILE A 19 4.20 -2.24 8.48
N VAL A 20 3.04 -2.71 8.02
CA VAL A 20 1.95 -3.14 8.90
C VAL A 20 2.36 -4.30 9.79
N LEU A 21 3.09 -5.29 9.25
CA LEU A 21 3.60 -6.42 10.03
C LEU A 21 4.61 -5.97 11.09
N LEU A 22 5.58 -5.13 10.72
CA LEU A 22 6.54 -4.56 11.66
C LEU A 22 5.84 -3.74 12.74
N ALA A 23 4.87 -2.92 12.35
CA ALA A 23 4.07 -2.13 13.28
C ALA A 23 3.26 -3.01 14.25
N GLY A 24 2.72 -4.14 13.78
CA GLY A 24 2.09 -5.14 14.63
C GLY A 24 3.04 -5.73 15.67
N ILE A 25 4.28 -6.05 15.28
CA ILE A 25 5.32 -6.52 16.20
C ILE A 25 5.67 -5.43 17.23
N LEU A 26 5.86 -4.19 16.78
CA LEU A 26 6.14 -3.05 17.65
C LEU A 26 5.00 -2.81 18.66
N LYS A 27 3.75 -2.94 18.21
CA LYS A 27 2.55 -2.83 19.04
C LYS A 27 2.50 -3.94 20.10
N SER A 28 2.84 -5.18 19.73
CA SER A 28 2.92 -6.29 20.68
C SER A 28 3.98 -6.06 21.77
N ASN A 29 5.05 -5.31 21.45
CA ASN A 29 6.09 -4.94 22.41
C ASN A 29 5.76 -3.66 23.20
N HIS A 30 4.52 -3.16 23.14
CA HIS A 30 4.06 -1.95 23.84
C HIS A 30 4.90 -0.69 23.53
N MET A 31 5.50 -0.62 22.34
CA MET A 31 6.26 0.56 21.93
C MET A 31 5.33 1.73 21.61
N ALA A 32 5.59 2.87 22.24
CA ALA A 32 4.85 4.10 22.00
C ALA A 32 4.97 4.53 20.53
N GLY A 33 3.83 4.86 19.90
CA GLY A 33 3.78 5.26 18.49
C GLY A 33 3.55 4.13 17.49
N ALA A 34 3.49 2.87 17.92
CA ALA A 34 3.24 1.74 17.02
C ALA A 34 1.91 1.88 16.24
N ASP A 35 0.86 2.43 16.86
CA ASP A 35 -0.42 2.68 16.18
C ASP A 35 -0.30 3.64 15.00
N ILE A 36 0.54 4.67 15.10
CA ILE A 36 0.78 5.62 13.99
C ILE A 36 1.43 4.89 12.81
N VAL A 37 2.38 3.99 13.10
CA VAL A 37 3.08 3.20 12.08
C VAL A 37 2.12 2.21 11.40
N VAL A 38 1.20 1.59 12.15
CA VAL A 38 0.14 0.72 11.58
C VAL A 38 -0.74 1.54 10.62
N ILE A 39 -1.22 2.72 11.05
CA ILE A 39 -2.07 3.59 10.23
C ILE A 39 -1.34 4.01 8.95
N LEU A 40 -0.07 4.38 9.05
CA LEU A 40 0.76 4.74 7.90
C LEU A 40 0.91 3.57 6.91
N GLY A 41 1.22 2.37 7.40
CA GLY A 41 1.32 1.17 6.56
C GLY A 41 0.02 0.85 5.83
N LEU A 42 -1.11 0.94 6.53
CA LEU A 42 -2.44 0.74 5.96
C LEU A 42 -2.79 1.81 4.92
N ALA A 43 -2.45 3.07 5.19
CA ALA A 43 -2.69 4.17 4.24
C ALA A 43 -1.91 3.97 2.94
N ILE A 44 -0.64 3.56 3.03
CA ILE A 44 0.19 3.25 1.86
C ILE A 44 -0.41 2.09 1.06
N GLN A 45 -0.85 1.01 1.74
CA GLN A 45 -1.52 -0.11 1.08
C GLN A 45 -2.81 0.30 0.39
N ALA A 46 -3.65 1.10 1.06
CA ALA A 46 -4.92 1.55 0.51
C ALA A 46 -4.71 2.37 -0.77
N VAL A 47 -3.78 3.34 -0.74
CA VAL A 47 -3.48 4.17 -1.91
C VAL A 47 -2.92 3.32 -3.06
N ALA A 48 -1.99 2.40 -2.78
CA ALA A 48 -1.44 1.51 -3.80
C ALA A 48 -2.50 0.58 -4.41
N GLY A 49 -3.38 0.01 -3.57
CA GLY A 49 -4.49 -0.84 -3.99
C GLY A 49 -5.50 -0.08 -4.86
N ILE A 50 -5.93 1.11 -4.43
CA ILE A 50 -6.84 1.97 -5.20
C ILE A 50 -6.22 2.33 -6.56
N MET A 51 -4.95 2.73 -6.60
CA MET A 51 -4.28 3.04 -7.87
C MET A 51 -4.18 1.83 -8.79
N MET A 52 -3.99 0.62 -8.25
CA MET A 52 -3.93 -0.61 -9.03
C MET A 52 -5.28 -0.94 -9.66
N VAL A 53 -6.37 -0.82 -8.89
CA VAL A 53 -7.74 -1.04 -9.38
C VAL A 53 -8.12 0.03 -10.40
N TRP A 54 -7.83 1.30 -10.13
CA TRP A 54 -8.10 2.40 -11.06
C TRP A 54 -7.35 2.23 -12.40
N LYS A 55 -6.09 1.79 -12.33
CA LYS A 55 -5.30 1.50 -13.53
C LYS A 55 -5.81 0.30 -14.30
N PHE A 56 -6.42 -0.67 -13.62
CA PHE A 56 -7.05 -1.82 -14.25
C PHE A 56 -8.35 -1.42 -14.94
N ALA A 57 -9.22 -0.69 -14.25
CA ALA A 57 -10.47 -0.17 -14.80
C ALA A 57 -10.23 0.74 -16.02
N SER A 58 -9.28 1.67 -15.95
CA SER A 58 -8.93 2.57 -17.07
C SER A 58 -8.29 1.87 -18.27
N ARG A 59 -7.79 0.64 -18.10
CA ARG A 59 -7.36 -0.20 -19.23
C ARG A 59 -8.51 -0.95 -19.87
N LEU A 60 -9.49 -1.41 -19.09
CA LEU A 60 -10.71 -2.03 -19.60
C LEU A 60 -11.51 -1.04 -20.45
N ASP A 61 -11.70 0.18 -19.93
CA ASP A 61 -12.42 1.27 -20.60
C ASP A 61 -11.79 1.71 -21.95
N LYS A 62 -10.50 1.45 -22.14
CA LYS A 62 -9.79 1.74 -23.41
C LYS A 62 -9.76 0.56 -24.39
N SER A 63 -10.21 -0.61 -23.95
CA SER A 63 -10.23 -1.82 -24.77
C SER A 63 -11.58 -2.06 -25.45
N GLU A 64 -12.59 -1.27 -25.11
CA GLU A 64 -13.88 -1.12 -25.82
C GLU A 64 -13.82 0.05 -26.79
#